data_AF-A0A5J4PNF4-F1
#
_entry.id   AF-A0A5J4PNF4-F1
#
_cell.length_a   1.000
_cell.length_b   1.000
_cell.length_c   1.000
_cell.angle_alpha   90.00
_cell.angle_beta   90.00
_cell.angle_gamma   90.00
#
_symmetry.space_group_name_H-M   'P 1'
#
loop_
_entity.id
_entity.type
_entity.pdbx_description
1 polymer ?
#
loop_
_entity_poly.entity_id
_entity_poly.type
_entity_poly.pdbx_seq_one_letter_code
_entity_poly.pdbx_strand_id
1 'polypeptide(L)'
;LKDQDVLLVKEKNSNELKAVSGLNADGTPKTTPPKAENNPDFLKIDKHGNVLENFFANFMRQTKEPTRFEFFKAPLEKVEEVARKLQEAFTNPDKPENKDILDMHRVEPKEHTWAQEQPQTQTQSSNHAIDENRIDWKQLEQLGISRETLEKTGSLDAMLNWQKSPVLLPITAQFNDMTLRTDARLSFRETTEGKLSPVIHAMHHEPELDKYYFGMKFTDQDKENLLKTGNLGRIADVQYKQGETTPVFISIDKLTNEVVSVRAEKIKIPESIKGVRLDDKQRQALSEGKLVFVEGMTSKNGKEFSASIQVNAEKRGIEFRFDTDKKLGQTQRGQR
;
A
#
# COMPACT_ATOMS: atom_id res chain seq x y z
N LEU A 1 13.16 16.79 12.33
CA LEU A 1 13.26 17.63 11.10
C LEU A 1 14.68 17.64 10.51
N LYS A 2 15.59 16.71 10.85
CA LYS A 2 17.03 16.81 10.54
C LYS A 2 17.58 15.86 9.46
N ASP A 3 16.74 15.17 8.71
CA ASP A 3 17.20 14.13 7.76
C ASP A 3 16.67 14.38 6.34
N GLN A 4 17.08 15.47 5.70
CA GLN A 4 16.80 15.73 4.29
C GLN A 4 18.08 15.60 3.46
N ASP A 5 18.00 14.85 2.37
CA ASP A 5 19.08 14.73 1.39
C ASP A 5 18.79 15.63 0.17
N VAL A 6 19.83 15.96 -0.58
CA VAL A 6 19.78 16.75 -1.81
C VAL A 6 20.28 15.88 -2.95
N LEU A 7 19.55 15.88 -4.07
CA LEU A 7 19.99 15.23 -5.29
C LEU A 7 21.04 16.08 -6.01
N LEU A 8 22.16 15.46 -6.33
CA LEU A 8 23.27 16.03 -7.08
C LEU A 8 23.41 15.31 -8.42
N VAL A 9 23.92 16.00 -9.43
CA VAL A 9 24.11 15.47 -10.77
C VAL A 9 25.39 16.00 -11.39
N LYS A 10 26.08 15.15 -12.16
CA LYS A 10 27.14 15.56 -13.09
C LYS A 10 26.97 14.90 -14.44
N GLU A 11 27.63 15.44 -15.45
CA GLU A 11 27.82 14.75 -16.73
C GLU A 11 29.07 13.86 -16.67
N LYS A 12 29.10 12.76 -17.43
CA LYS A 12 30.24 11.83 -17.43
C LYS A 12 31.57 12.45 -17.88
N ASN A 13 31.52 13.46 -18.73
CA ASN A 13 32.67 14.21 -19.22
C ASN A 13 33.06 15.39 -18.31
N SER A 14 32.37 15.58 -17.19
CA SER A 14 32.59 16.68 -16.26
C SER A 14 32.87 16.18 -14.85
N ASN A 15 33.81 16.85 -14.19
CA ASN A 15 34.03 16.70 -12.75
C ASN A 15 33.23 17.73 -11.95
N GLU A 16 32.45 18.60 -12.62
CA GLU A 16 31.60 19.59 -11.98
C GLU A 16 30.32 18.92 -11.48
N LEU A 17 30.07 19.02 -10.18
CA LEU A 17 28.86 18.51 -9.54
C LEU A 17 27.89 19.66 -9.26
N LYS A 18 26.63 19.50 -9.64
CA LYS A 18 25.58 20.51 -9.44
C LYS A 18 24.42 19.94 -8.63
N ALA A 19 23.72 20.81 -7.90
CA ALA A 19 22.50 20.43 -7.22
C ALA A 19 21.32 20.48 -8.18
N VAL A 20 20.46 19.47 -8.13
CA VAL A 20 19.24 19.39 -8.95
C VAL A 20 18.17 20.28 -8.32
N SER A 21 17.50 21.09 -9.13
CA SER A 21 16.35 21.94 -8.75
C SER A 21 15.04 21.54 -9.46
N GLY A 22 15.09 20.56 -10.36
CA GLY A 22 13.94 20.06 -11.11
C GLY A 22 14.34 19.50 -12.47
N LEU A 23 13.40 19.47 -13.42
CA LEU A 23 13.65 19.10 -14.82
C LEU A 23 13.34 20.28 -15.74
N ASN A 24 14.15 20.43 -16.79
CA ASN A 24 13.88 21.33 -17.90
C ASN A 24 12.79 20.73 -18.82
N ALA A 25 12.25 21.56 -19.72
CA ALA A 25 11.22 21.13 -20.67
C ALA A 25 11.70 20.04 -21.65
N ASP A 26 13.01 19.90 -21.85
CA ASP A 26 13.64 18.87 -22.65
C ASP A 26 14.00 17.60 -21.84
N GLY A 27 13.54 17.53 -20.59
CA GLY A 27 13.78 16.41 -19.68
C GLY A 27 15.13 16.45 -18.96
N THR A 28 16.06 17.34 -19.32
CA THR A 28 17.37 17.39 -18.67
C THR A 28 17.27 17.92 -17.23
N PRO A 29 18.17 17.53 -16.31
CA PRO A 29 18.18 18.07 -14.96
C PRO A 29 18.35 19.59 -14.99
N LYS A 30 17.42 20.30 -14.36
CA LYS A 30 17.60 21.71 -14.02
C LYS A 30 18.53 21.79 -12.82
N THR A 31 19.59 22.59 -12.91
CA THR A 31 20.67 22.59 -11.91
C THR A 31 20.99 23.98 -11.37
N THR A 32 21.51 24.02 -10.15
CA THR A 32 22.05 25.22 -9.48
C THR A 32 23.35 24.84 -8.75
N PRO A 33 24.27 25.79 -8.45
CA PRO A 33 25.49 25.47 -7.70
C PRO A 33 25.17 24.85 -6.32
N PRO A 34 25.91 23.81 -5.88
CA PRO A 34 25.66 23.11 -4.62
C PRO A 34 26.19 23.89 -3.41
N LYS A 35 25.75 25.14 -3.26
CA LYS A 35 26.11 26.07 -2.17
C LYS A 35 24.93 26.28 -1.24
N ALA A 36 25.19 26.49 0.03
CA ALA A 36 24.15 26.72 1.04
C ALA A 36 23.18 27.88 0.67
N GLU A 37 23.68 28.90 -0.04
CA GLU A 37 22.90 30.04 -0.53
C GLU A 37 21.76 29.63 -1.48
N ASN A 38 21.91 28.51 -2.21
CA ASN A 38 20.94 28.00 -3.18
C ASN A 38 20.00 26.94 -2.58
N ASN A 39 20.09 26.67 -1.27
CA ASN A 39 19.26 25.67 -0.57
C ASN A 39 17.75 25.74 -0.84
N PRO A 40 17.12 26.92 -1.01
CA PRO A 40 15.69 27.00 -1.32
C PRO A 40 15.31 26.34 -2.65
N ASP A 41 16.24 26.32 -3.61
CA ASP A 41 15.99 25.83 -4.97
C ASP A 41 16.27 24.33 -5.14
N PHE A 42 16.83 23.67 -4.13
CA PHE A 42 17.22 22.27 -4.23
C PHE A 42 16.02 21.33 -4.22
N LEU A 43 16.13 20.26 -5.01
CA LEU A 43 15.29 19.08 -4.92
C LEU A 43 15.63 18.34 -3.62
N LYS A 44 14.82 18.56 -2.58
CA LYS A 44 14.96 17.93 -1.26
C LYS A 44 14.28 16.57 -1.25
N ILE A 45 15.05 15.55 -0.86
CA ILE A 45 14.62 14.16 -0.73
C ILE A 45 14.23 13.95 0.74
N ASP A 46 12.95 13.68 0.97
CA ASP A 46 12.41 13.27 2.26
C ASP A 46 12.40 11.74 2.33
N LYS A 47 12.78 11.15 3.48
CA LYS A 47 12.69 9.71 3.77
C LYS A 47 11.27 9.15 3.67
N HIS A 48 10.25 10.00 3.60
CA HIS A 48 8.84 9.60 3.49
C HIS A 48 8.17 10.04 2.17
N GLY A 49 8.89 10.64 1.23
CA GLY A 49 8.30 11.23 0.01
C GLY A 49 8.70 10.52 -1.29
N ASN A 50 7.81 10.52 -2.28
CA ASN A 50 8.03 9.92 -3.61
C ASN A 50 8.75 10.87 -4.59
N VAL A 51 9.56 11.80 -4.09
CA VAL A 51 10.14 12.90 -4.88
C VAL A 51 11.21 12.36 -5.85
N LEU A 52 12.00 11.39 -5.38
CA LEU A 52 13.11 10.82 -6.11
C LEU A 52 12.60 9.94 -7.28
N GLU A 53 11.60 9.11 -7.03
CA GLU A 53 10.96 8.23 -8.01
C GLU A 53 10.29 9.05 -9.11
N ASN A 54 9.55 10.10 -8.73
CA ASN A 54 8.90 10.99 -9.70
C ASN A 54 9.93 11.75 -10.55
N PHE A 55 11.02 12.22 -9.94
CA PHE A 55 12.09 12.87 -10.68
C PHE A 55 12.71 11.92 -11.70
N PHE A 56 13.14 10.73 -11.27
CA PHE A 56 13.83 9.80 -12.16
C PHE A 56 12.91 9.19 -13.22
N ALA A 57 11.64 8.92 -12.91
CA ALA A 57 10.66 8.48 -13.92
C ALA A 57 10.48 9.52 -15.02
N ASN A 58 10.36 10.80 -14.67
CA ASN A 58 10.24 11.87 -15.66
C ASN A 58 11.56 12.11 -16.41
N PHE A 59 12.70 12.05 -15.71
CA PHE A 59 14.04 12.17 -16.30
C PHE A 59 14.30 11.08 -17.33
N MET A 60 14.05 9.81 -16.99
CA MET A 60 14.24 8.68 -17.92
C MET A 60 13.29 8.76 -19.11
N ARG A 61 12.05 9.21 -18.91
CA ARG A 61 11.05 9.34 -19.99
C ARG A 61 11.37 10.48 -20.96
N GLN A 62 11.87 11.60 -20.47
CA GLN A 62 11.98 12.85 -21.25
C GLN A 62 13.40 13.11 -21.77
N THR A 63 14.43 12.59 -21.10
CA THR A 63 15.83 12.82 -21.49
C THR A 63 16.22 11.89 -22.63
N LYS A 64 16.74 12.45 -23.73
CA LYS A 64 17.20 11.66 -24.88
C LYS A 64 18.38 10.73 -24.58
N GLU A 65 19.26 11.14 -23.67
CA GLU A 65 20.50 10.42 -23.31
C GLU A 65 20.67 10.37 -21.78
N PRO A 66 19.85 9.62 -21.03
CA PRO A 66 19.88 9.64 -19.57
C PRO A 66 21.19 9.09 -19.00
N THR A 67 21.86 8.18 -19.73
CA THR A 67 23.12 7.56 -19.33
C THR A 67 24.33 8.49 -19.37
N ARG A 68 24.20 9.73 -19.88
CA ARG A 68 25.25 10.75 -19.83
C ARG A 68 25.38 11.41 -18.45
N PHE A 69 24.37 11.24 -17.61
CA PHE A 69 24.32 11.82 -16.27
C PHE A 69 24.64 10.76 -15.21
N GLU A 70 25.34 11.20 -14.17
CA GLU A 70 25.57 10.43 -12.95
C GLU A 70 25.01 11.20 -11.76
N PHE A 71 24.33 10.49 -10.87
CA PHE A 71 23.62 11.10 -9.75
C PHE A 71 24.22 10.68 -8.41
N PHE A 72 24.18 11.61 -7.47
CA PHE A 72 24.67 11.43 -6.11
C PHE A 72 23.69 12.08 -5.13
N LYS A 73 23.72 11.66 -3.87
CA LYS A 73 22.97 12.33 -2.80
C LYS A 73 23.91 12.88 -1.75
N ALA A 74 23.52 13.97 -1.10
CA ALA A 74 24.23 14.51 0.04
C ALA A 74 23.25 15.03 1.10
N PRO A 75 23.53 14.90 2.40
CA PRO A 75 22.73 15.55 3.43
C PRO A 75 22.69 17.06 3.19
N LEU A 76 21.51 17.67 3.31
CA LEU A 76 21.29 19.10 3.04
C LEU A 76 22.26 19.99 3.84
N GLU A 77 22.52 19.65 5.10
CA GLU A 77 23.42 20.40 5.99
C GLU A 77 24.91 20.30 5.58
N LYS A 78 25.28 19.32 4.75
CA LYS A 78 26.67 19.02 4.37
C LYS A 78 26.90 19.01 2.86
N VAL A 79 25.96 19.54 2.09
CA VAL A 79 25.95 19.45 0.62
C VAL A 79 27.22 20.03 -0.02
N GLU A 80 27.73 21.15 0.47
CA GLU A 80 28.93 21.81 -0.05
C GLU A 80 30.21 21.01 0.25
N GLU A 81 30.33 20.47 1.47
CA GLU A 81 31.46 19.64 1.87
C GLU A 81 31.50 18.32 1.08
N VAL A 82 30.34 17.65 0.97
CA VAL A 82 30.20 16.39 0.24
C VAL A 82 30.43 16.61 -1.24
N ALA A 83 29.90 17.68 -1.84
CA ALA A 83 30.13 18.01 -3.24
C ALA A 83 31.62 18.20 -3.53
N ARG A 84 32.35 18.95 -2.70
CA ARG A 84 33.80 19.13 -2.87
C ARG A 84 34.55 17.79 -2.82
N LYS A 85 34.24 16.94 -1.83
CA LYS A 85 34.86 15.61 -1.69
C LYS A 85 34.59 14.70 -2.89
N LEU A 86 33.36 14.71 -3.41
CA LEU A 86 33.01 13.94 -4.61
C LEU A 86 33.76 14.46 -5.85
N GLN A 87 33.85 15.79 -6.01
CA GLN A 87 34.61 16.39 -7.10
C GLN A 87 36.11 16.06 -7.05
N GLU A 88 36.71 16.04 -5.86
CA GLU A 88 38.09 15.55 -5.66
C GLU A 88 38.20 14.06 -6.01
N ALA A 89 37.25 13.23 -5.58
CA ALA A 89 37.23 11.80 -5.86
C ALA A 89 37.11 11.48 -7.36
N PHE A 90 36.40 12.30 -8.15
CA PHE A 90 36.29 12.14 -9.61
C PHE A 90 37.64 12.28 -10.33
N THR A 91 38.64 12.95 -9.73
CA THR A 91 39.96 13.11 -10.36
C THR A 91 40.79 11.82 -10.36
N ASN A 92 40.51 10.90 -9.43
CA ASN A 92 41.17 9.60 -9.35
C ASN A 92 40.20 8.54 -8.80
N PRO A 93 39.20 8.11 -9.61
CA PRO A 93 38.10 7.28 -9.14
C PRO A 93 38.51 5.85 -8.76
N ASP A 94 39.65 5.36 -9.27
CA ASP A 94 40.12 3.99 -9.05
C ASP A 94 40.85 3.79 -7.70
N LYS A 95 41.17 4.88 -6.99
CA LYS A 95 41.75 4.79 -5.64
C LYS A 95 40.69 4.20 -4.68
N PRO A 96 41.01 3.18 -3.85
CA PRO A 96 40.02 2.53 -2.97
C PRO A 96 39.20 3.50 -2.12
N GLU A 97 39.86 4.49 -1.50
CA GLU A 97 39.22 5.54 -0.68
C GLU A 97 38.24 6.41 -1.48
N ASN A 98 38.56 6.70 -2.75
CA ASN A 98 37.72 7.50 -3.63
C ASN A 98 36.54 6.66 -4.14
N LYS A 99 36.78 5.38 -4.44
CA LYS A 99 35.72 4.46 -4.84
C LYS A 99 34.66 4.30 -3.74
N ASP A 100 35.08 4.11 -2.50
CA ASP A 100 34.16 3.94 -1.37
C ASP A 100 33.25 5.17 -1.16
N ILE A 101 33.81 6.38 -1.22
CA ILE A 101 33.02 7.61 -1.05
C ILE A 101 32.10 7.88 -2.24
N LEU A 102 32.53 7.52 -3.46
CA LEU A 102 31.71 7.62 -4.67
C LEU A 102 30.52 6.66 -4.59
N ASP A 103 30.76 5.40 -4.24
CA ASP A 103 29.73 4.37 -4.14
C ASP A 103 28.74 4.66 -2.99
N MET A 104 29.22 5.17 -1.85
CA MET A 104 28.36 5.51 -0.71
C MET A 104 27.32 6.60 -1.02
N HIS A 105 27.67 7.55 -1.89
CA HIS A 105 26.77 8.66 -2.26
C HIS A 105 26.08 8.44 -3.62
N ARG A 106 26.45 7.41 -4.37
CA ARG A 106 25.89 7.11 -5.69
C ARG A 106 24.39 6.86 -5.58
N VAL A 107 23.65 7.42 -6.52
CA VAL A 107 22.21 7.20 -6.68
C VAL A 107 22.02 6.66 -8.08
N GLU A 108 21.64 5.39 -8.19
CA GLU A 108 21.40 4.77 -9.48
C GLU A 108 19.99 5.12 -9.95
N PRO A 109 19.81 5.86 -11.06
CA PRO A 109 18.47 6.21 -11.57
C PRO A 109 17.62 4.96 -11.72
N LYS A 110 18.25 3.88 -12.19
CA LYS A 110 17.72 2.53 -12.34
C LYS A 110 17.08 1.99 -11.05
N GLU A 111 17.76 2.04 -9.91
CA GLU A 111 17.19 1.59 -8.62
C GLU A 111 15.95 2.39 -8.18
N HIS A 112 15.79 3.60 -8.74
CA HIS A 112 14.69 4.52 -8.48
C HIS A 112 13.73 4.68 -9.67
N THR A 113 13.97 3.95 -10.77
CA THR A 113 13.14 3.83 -11.97
C THR A 113 12.74 2.39 -12.23
N TRP A 114 12.74 1.51 -11.22
CA TRP A 114 12.15 0.16 -11.31
C TRP A 114 10.61 0.17 -11.38
N ALA A 115 10.09 1.09 -12.20
CA ALA A 115 8.96 0.89 -13.05
C ALA A 115 9.45 1.17 -14.49
N GLN A 116 9.50 0.10 -15.31
CA GLN A 116 9.63 0.13 -16.78
C GLN A 116 11.06 0.22 -17.35
N GLU A 117 11.62 -0.95 -17.68
CA GLU A 117 12.28 -1.27 -18.98
C GLU A 117 12.84 -2.71 -18.94
N GLN A 118 12.04 -3.68 -19.39
CA GLN A 118 12.55 -4.88 -20.05
C GLN A 118 11.76 -5.12 -21.35
N PRO A 119 12.42 -5.70 -22.39
CA PRO A 119 11.84 -5.89 -23.72
C PRO A 119 10.64 -6.83 -23.68
N GLN A 120 9.71 -6.61 -24.60
CA GLN A 120 8.53 -7.43 -24.85
C GLN A 120 8.88 -8.92 -25.00
N THR A 121 8.84 -9.67 -23.90
CA THR A 121 8.35 -11.05 -23.73
C THR A 121 8.85 -11.57 -22.39
N GLN A 122 8.25 -11.05 -21.31
CA GLN A 122 7.99 -11.73 -20.03
C GLN A 122 7.46 -10.66 -19.07
N THR A 123 6.21 -10.84 -18.67
CA THR A 123 5.51 -10.17 -17.57
C THR A 123 6.46 -9.75 -16.44
N GLN A 124 6.73 -8.45 -16.29
CA GLN A 124 6.94 -7.89 -14.96
C GLN A 124 5.59 -8.02 -14.26
N SER A 125 5.38 -9.16 -13.61
CA SER A 125 4.38 -9.27 -12.56
C SER A 125 4.74 -8.19 -11.54
N SER A 126 4.05 -7.05 -11.61
CA SER A 126 3.44 -6.59 -10.39
C SER A 126 2.90 -7.84 -9.70
N ASN A 127 3.29 -8.10 -8.46
CA ASN A 127 2.78 -9.27 -7.72
C ASN A 127 1.26 -9.10 -7.40
N HIS A 128 0.57 -8.31 -8.22
CA HIS A 128 -0.87 -8.21 -8.30
C HIS A 128 -1.40 -9.56 -8.77
N ALA A 129 -2.38 -10.04 -8.03
CA ALA A 129 -3.08 -11.27 -8.38
C ALA A 129 -3.94 -11.14 -9.65
N ILE A 130 -4.04 -9.93 -10.21
CA ILE A 130 -4.79 -9.56 -11.40
C ILE A 130 -3.86 -8.94 -12.44
N ASP A 131 -3.99 -9.40 -13.68
CA ASP A 131 -3.46 -8.71 -14.86
C ASP A 131 -4.38 -7.54 -15.24
N GLU A 132 -3.84 -6.32 -15.20
CA GLU A 132 -4.54 -5.07 -15.55
C GLU A 132 -5.14 -5.09 -16.97
N ASN A 133 -4.55 -5.85 -17.90
CA ASN A 133 -5.07 -5.94 -19.27
C ASN A 133 -6.45 -6.61 -19.35
N ARG A 134 -6.85 -7.31 -18.28
CA ARG A 134 -8.16 -7.95 -18.17
C ARG A 134 -9.25 -6.98 -17.70
N ILE A 135 -8.89 -5.78 -17.27
CA ILE A 135 -9.83 -4.79 -16.71
C ILE A 135 -10.56 -4.06 -17.82
N ASP A 136 -11.88 -4.04 -17.74
CA ASP A 136 -12.69 -3.17 -18.58
C ASP A 136 -12.75 -1.74 -18.00
N TRP A 137 -11.73 -0.94 -18.34
CA TRP A 137 -11.60 0.44 -17.87
C TRP A 137 -12.79 1.34 -18.24
N LYS A 138 -13.49 1.03 -19.33
CA LYS A 138 -14.68 1.76 -19.76
C LYS A 138 -15.81 1.67 -18.73
N GLN A 139 -15.93 0.54 -18.02
CA GLN A 139 -16.94 0.39 -16.95
C GLN A 139 -16.61 1.27 -15.73
N LEU A 140 -15.34 1.48 -15.41
CA LEU A 140 -14.93 2.41 -14.35
C LEU A 140 -15.19 3.86 -14.75
N GLU A 141 -14.89 4.23 -16.00
CA GLU A 141 -15.17 5.57 -16.53
C GLU A 141 -16.67 5.89 -16.51
N GLN A 142 -17.53 4.91 -16.82
CA GLN A 142 -18.99 5.04 -16.71
C GLN A 142 -19.48 5.30 -15.27
N LEU A 143 -18.68 4.94 -14.27
CA LEU A 143 -18.92 5.25 -12.86
C LEU A 143 -18.28 6.59 -12.43
N GLY A 144 -17.67 7.33 -13.35
CA GLY A 144 -16.92 8.55 -13.05
C GLY A 144 -15.56 8.29 -12.39
N ILE A 145 -15.04 7.06 -12.49
CA ILE A 145 -13.78 6.65 -11.85
C ILE A 145 -12.68 6.54 -12.89
N SER A 146 -11.66 7.39 -12.76
CA SER A 146 -10.44 7.32 -13.57
C SER A 146 -9.37 6.46 -12.91
N ARG A 147 -8.43 5.96 -13.71
CA ARG A 147 -7.22 5.28 -13.22
C ARG A 147 -6.44 6.14 -12.22
N GLU A 148 -6.27 7.42 -12.53
CA GLU A 148 -5.59 8.38 -11.65
C GLU A 148 -6.26 8.48 -10.28
N THR A 149 -7.59 8.48 -10.21
CA THR A 149 -8.33 8.46 -8.95
C THR A 149 -8.05 7.18 -8.16
N LEU A 150 -8.02 6.02 -8.82
CA LEU A 150 -7.71 4.75 -8.17
C LEU A 150 -6.26 4.69 -7.66
N GLU A 151 -5.30 5.24 -8.40
CA GLU A 151 -3.90 5.32 -7.99
C GLU A 151 -3.71 6.26 -6.79
N LYS A 152 -4.24 7.49 -6.86
CA LYS A 152 -4.12 8.49 -5.80
C LYS A 152 -4.73 8.07 -4.47
N THR A 153 -5.76 7.23 -4.51
CA THR A 153 -6.45 6.71 -3.33
C THR A 153 -5.87 5.39 -2.81
N GLY A 154 -4.87 4.82 -3.49
CA GLY A 154 -4.38 3.47 -3.20
C GLY A 154 -5.39 2.36 -3.51
N SER A 155 -6.49 2.69 -4.19
CA SER A 155 -7.54 1.73 -4.54
C SER A 155 -7.11 0.79 -5.66
N LEU A 156 -6.29 1.26 -6.61
CA LEU A 156 -5.84 0.43 -7.72
C LEU A 156 -5.07 -0.80 -7.21
N ASP A 157 -4.03 -0.58 -6.40
CA ASP A 157 -3.22 -1.66 -5.81
C ASP A 157 -4.07 -2.65 -5.01
N ALA A 158 -4.96 -2.16 -4.15
CA ALA A 158 -5.85 -3.02 -3.37
C ALA A 158 -6.75 -3.88 -4.29
N MET A 159 -7.40 -3.26 -5.28
CA MET A 159 -8.31 -3.94 -6.19
C MET A 159 -7.60 -4.96 -7.08
N LEU A 160 -6.38 -4.66 -7.54
CA LEU A 160 -5.52 -5.59 -8.28
C LEU A 160 -5.05 -6.80 -7.45
N ASN A 161 -5.21 -6.74 -6.13
CA ASN A 161 -4.93 -7.82 -5.19
C ASN A 161 -6.21 -8.48 -4.64
N TRP A 162 -7.32 -8.40 -5.39
CA TRP A 162 -8.65 -8.95 -5.02
C TRP A 162 -9.26 -8.37 -3.75
N GLN A 163 -8.82 -7.18 -3.34
CA GLN A 163 -9.40 -6.45 -2.21
C GLN A 163 -10.41 -5.41 -2.71
N LYS A 164 -11.24 -4.90 -1.81
CA LYS A 164 -12.04 -3.71 -2.08
C LYS A 164 -11.16 -2.45 -1.93
N SER A 165 -11.53 -1.36 -2.60
CA SER A 165 -10.89 -0.05 -2.40
C SER A 165 -10.78 0.26 -0.89
N PRO A 166 -9.64 0.75 -0.39
CA PRO A 166 -9.46 1.01 1.04
C PRO A 166 -10.22 2.26 1.52
N VAL A 167 -10.80 3.01 0.57
CA VAL A 167 -11.59 4.21 0.80
C VAL A 167 -12.93 4.10 0.07
N LEU A 168 -13.87 4.96 0.48
CA LEU A 168 -15.08 5.24 -0.28
C LEU A 168 -14.72 6.13 -1.48
N LEU A 169 -15.17 5.72 -2.65
CA LEU A 169 -14.97 6.44 -3.90
C LEU A 169 -16.31 7.07 -4.30
N PRO A 170 -16.35 8.37 -4.63
CA PRO A 170 -17.54 9.00 -5.18
C PRO A 170 -17.77 8.45 -6.59
N ILE A 171 -18.86 7.72 -6.77
CA ILE A 171 -19.29 7.20 -8.06
C ILE A 171 -20.49 7.98 -8.59
N THR A 172 -20.50 8.17 -9.91
CA THR A 172 -21.63 8.73 -10.64
C THR A 172 -22.05 7.74 -11.71
N ALA A 173 -23.27 7.22 -11.63
CA ALA A 173 -23.84 6.35 -12.65
C ALA A 173 -25.01 7.05 -13.34
N GLN A 174 -25.00 7.04 -14.67
CA GLN A 174 -26.05 7.62 -15.50
C GLN A 174 -26.96 6.51 -16.05
N PHE A 175 -28.26 6.66 -15.86
CA PHE A 175 -29.30 5.75 -16.35
C PHE A 175 -30.36 6.56 -17.10
N ASN A 176 -30.26 6.62 -18.42
CA ASN A 176 -31.12 7.45 -19.27
C ASN A 176 -31.07 8.93 -18.82
N ASP A 177 -32.16 9.44 -18.25
CA ASP A 177 -32.34 10.79 -17.71
C ASP A 177 -32.08 10.88 -16.19
N MET A 178 -31.73 9.78 -15.54
CA MET A 178 -31.46 9.70 -14.11
C MET A 178 -29.95 9.67 -13.82
N THR A 179 -29.51 10.49 -12.87
CA THR A 179 -28.15 10.43 -12.32
C THR A 179 -28.17 9.89 -10.89
N LEU A 180 -27.48 8.78 -10.65
CA LEU A 180 -27.16 8.29 -9.31
C LEU A 180 -25.79 8.82 -8.89
N ARG A 181 -25.72 9.52 -7.76
CA ARG A 181 -24.46 9.90 -7.10
C ARG A 181 -24.42 9.29 -5.71
N THR A 182 -23.37 8.55 -5.42
CA THR A 182 -23.17 7.93 -4.11
C THR A 182 -21.69 7.67 -3.90
N ASP A 183 -21.30 7.55 -2.64
CA ASP A 183 -20.01 6.99 -2.28
C ASP A 183 -20.14 5.47 -2.16
N ALA A 184 -19.15 4.73 -2.63
CA ALA A 184 -19.11 3.27 -2.60
C ALA A 184 -17.67 2.75 -2.51
N ARG A 185 -17.49 1.51 -2.04
CA ARG A 185 -16.24 0.79 -2.28
C ARG A 185 -16.33 0.05 -3.61
N LEU A 186 -15.19 -0.11 -4.29
CA LEU A 186 -15.10 -0.86 -5.54
C LEU A 186 -14.22 -2.09 -5.38
N SER A 187 -14.54 -3.17 -6.07
CA SER A 187 -13.66 -4.33 -6.24
C SER A 187 -13.74 -4.88 -7.66
N PHE A 188 -12.84 -5.79 -8.03
CA PHE A 188 -12.95 -6.51 -9.29
C PHE A 188 -13.53 -7.91 -9.09
N ARG A 189 -14.37 -8.34 -10.04
CA ARG A 189 -14.84 -9.72 -10.16
C ARG A 189 -14.57 -10.23 -11.56
N GLU A 190 -14.10 -11.47 -11.63
CA GLU A 190 -13.96 -12.19 -12.90
C GLU A 190 -15.32 -12.59 -13.47
N THR A 191 -15.51 -12.26 -14.73
CA THR A 191 -16.68 -12.64 -15.53
C THR A 191 -16.48 -14.03 -16.12
N THR A 192 -17.56 -14.62 -16.64
CA THR A 192 -17.50 -15.93 -17.34
C THR A 192 -16.59 -15.91 -18.58
N GLU A 193 -16.30 -14.72 -19.12
CA GLU A 193 -15.41 -14.52 -20.28
C GLU A 193 -13.95 -14.29 -19.86
N GLY A 194 -13.62 -14.37 -18.56
CA GLY A 194 -12.27 -14.15 -18.03
C GLY A 194 -11.86 -12.67 -17.95
N LYS A 195 -12.72 -11.73 -18.38
CA LYS A 195 -12.56 -10.28 -18.16
C LYS A 195 -12.92 -9.89 -16.73
N LEU A 196 -12.44 -8.73 -16.27
CA LEU A 196 -12.75 -8.19 -14.95
C LEU A 196 -13.72 -7.02 -15.05
N SER A 197 -14.80 -7.10 -14.27
CA SER A 197 -15.78 -6.04 -14.11
C SER A 197 -15.70 -5.43 -12.71
N PRO A 198 -15.90 -4.12 -12.55
CA PRO A 198 -16.06 -3.50 -11.25
C PRO A 198 -17.34 -3.99 -10.56
N VAL A 199 -17.25 -4.22 -9.25
CA VAL A 199 -18.37 -4.48 -8.36
C VAL A 199 -18.53 -3.27 -7.45
N ILE A 200 -19.75 -2.75 -7.37
CA ILE A 200 -20.10 -1.61 -6.53
C ILE A 200 -20.59 -2.15 -5.18
N HIS A 201 -19.91 -1.76 -4.10
CA HIS A 201 -20.30 -2.03 -2.72
C HIS A 201 -20.84 -0.72 -2.12
N ALA A 202 -22.16 -0.54 -2.20
CA ALA A 202 -22.83 0.66 -1.72
C ALA A 202 -22.89 0.70 -0.18
N MET A 203 -23.03 1.91 0.37
CA MET A 203 -23.19 2.10 1.81
C MET A 203 -24.60 1.73 2.28
N HIS A 204 -24.67 0.99 3.38
CA HIS A 204 -25.89 0.71 4.12
C HIS A 204 -25.91 1.56 5.40
N HIS A 205 -27.11 1.95 5.84
CA HIS A 205 -27.27 2.69 7.11
C HIS A 205 -26.78 1.85 8.30
N GLU A 206 -27.11 0.56 8.29
CA GLU A 206 -26.70 -0.42 9.28
C GLU A 206 -26.52 -1.80 8.62
N PRO A 207 -25.76 -2.72 9.24
CA PRO A 207 -25.64 -4.08 8.75
C PRO A 207 -26.98 -4.83 8.79
N GLU A 208 -27.32 -5.50 7.69
CA GLU A 208 -28.55 -6.26 7.60
C GLU A 208 -28.41 -7.64 8.29
N LEU A 209 -28.73 -7.68 9.59
CA LEU A 209 -28.54 -8.87 10.43
C LEU A 209 -29.85 -9.62 10.77
N ASP A 210 -31.00 -9.05 10.45
CA ASP A 210 -32.31 -9.65 10.74
C ASP A 210 -32.83 -10.56 9.64
N LYS A 211 -32.26 -10.46 8.43
CA LYS A 211 -32.60 -11.32 7.29
C LYS A 211 -31.77 -12.59 7.26
N TYR A 212 -32.23 -13.56 6.48
CA TYR A 212 -31.44 -14.74 6.18
C TYR A 212 -30.23 -14.36 5.33
N TYR A 213 -29.05 -14.77 5.78
CA TYR A 213 -27.79 -14.59 5.04
C TYR A 213 -27.43 -15.91 4.36
N PHE A 214 -27.72 -16.04 3.06
CA PHE A 214 -27.50 -17.30 2.32
C PHE A 214 -28.06 -18.54 3.05
N GLY A 215 -29.33 -18.49 3.45
CA GLY A 215 -30.01 -19.59 4.13
C GLY A 215 -29.69 -19.77 5.62
N MET A 216 -28.71 -19.04 6.18
CA MET A 216 -28.49 -19.00 7.63
C MET A 216 -29.24 -17.84 8.27
N LYS A 217 -29.55 -17.95 9.56
CA LYS A 217 -30.04 -16.83 10.39
C LYS A 217 -29.01 -16.52 11.48
N PHE A 218 -28.72 -15.24 11.71
CA PHE A 218 -27.85 -14.83 12.80
C PHE A 218 -28.54 -15.02 14.16
N THR A 219 -27.79 -15.58 15.11
CA THR A 219 -28.19 -15.64 16.53
C THR A 219 -27.95 -14.29 17.22
N ASP A 220 -28.51 -14.09 18.41
CA ASP A 220 -28.27 -12.84 19.15
C ASP A 220 -26.78 -12.63 19.47
N GLN A 221 -26.05 -13.71 19.78
CA GLN A 221 -24.61 -13.66 20.00
C GLN A 221 -23.84 -13.30 18.72
N ASP A 222 -24.28 -13.80 17.57
CA ASP A 222 -23.67 -13.45 16.27
C ASP A 222 -23.82 -11.95 16.00
N LYS A 223 -25.03 -11.42 16.23
CA LYS A 223 -25.31 -9.99 16.05
C LYS A 223 -24.47 -9.13 16.99
N GLU A 224 -24.41 -9.50 18.27
CA GLU A 224 -23.59 -8.82 19.25
C GLU A 224 -22.10 -8.81 18.83
N ASN A 225 -21.58 -9.96 18.39
CA ASN A 225 -20.19 -10.07 17.94
C ASN A 225 -19.93 -9.21 16.69
N LEU A 226 -20.80 -9.28 15.69
CA LEU A 226 -20.66 -8.50 14.46
C LEU A 226 -20.71 -6.99 14.73
N LEU A 227 -21.63 -6.54 15.59
CA LEU A 227 -21.76 -5.13 15.95
C LEU A 227 -20.60 -4.62 16.81
N LYS A 228 -20.14 -5.41 17.79
CA LYS A 228 -19.05 -5.01 18.70
C LYS A 228 -17.67 -5.12 18.06
N THR A 229 -17.47 -6.14 17.22
CA THR A 229 -16.13 -6.54 16.77
C THR A 229 -15.93 -6.41 15.26
N GLY A 230 -17.02 -6.41 14.49
CA GLY A 230 -16.99 -6.52 13.04
C GLY A 230 -16.80 -7.95 12.53
N ASN A 231 -16.68 -8.96 13.40
CA ASN A 231 -16.44 -10.36 13.03
C ASN A 231 -17.42 -11.29 13.76
N LEU A 232 -17.82 -12.39 13.13
CA LEU A 232 -18.83 -13.31 13.68
C LEU A 232 -18.39 -14.03 14.96
N GLY A 233 -17.09 -14.32 15.11
CA GLY A 233 -16.58 -15.09 16.26
C GLY A 233 -16.56 -16.61 16.09
N ARG A 234 -17.06 -17.12 14.96
CA ARG A 234 -17.12 -18.54 14.64
C ARG A 234 -17.17 -18.78 13.13
N ILE A 235 -17.00 -20.02 12.71
CA ILE A 235 -17.44 -20.49 11.39
C ILE A 235 -18.97 -20.56 11.35
N ALA A 236 -19.54 -20.17 10.21
CA ALA A 236 -20.94 -20.39 9.89
C ALA A 236 -21.08 -21.21 8.61
N ASP A 237 -22.09 -22.07 8.58
CA ASP A 237 -22.47 -22.81 7.39
C ASP A 237 -23.56 -22.05 6.62
N VAL A 238 -23.25 -21.68 5.38
CA VAL A 238 -24.17 -20.97 4.48
C VAL A 238 -24.51 -21.84 3.27
N GLN A 239 -25.66 -21.58 2.65
CA GLN A 239 -26.15 -22.25 1.46
C GLN A 239 -26.19 -21.29 0.27
N TYR A 240 -25.10 -21.25 -0.51
CA TYR A 240 -25.09 -20.53 -1.80
C TYR A 240 -25.91 -21.26 -2.87
N LYS A 241 -26.08 -22.57 -2.70
CA LYS A 241 -26.91 -23.44 -3.53
C LYS A 241 -27.76 -24.29 -2.60
N GLN A 242 -29.01 -24.52 -3.00
CA GLN A 242 -29.96 -25.27 -2.18
C GLN A 242 -29.43 -26.67 -1.87
N GLY A 243 -29.37 -27.02 -0.57
CA GLY A 243 -28.96 -28.34 -0.10
C GLY A 243 -27.45 -28.54 0.06
N GLU A 244 -26.61 -27.56 -0.29
CA GLU A 244 -25.16 -27.61 -0.10
C GLU A 244 -24.73 -26.57 0.96
N THR A 245 -24.14 -27.02 2.06
CA THR A 245 -23.56 -26.12 3.06
C THR A 245 -22.10 -25.82 2.75
N THR A 246 -21.70 -24.57 2.94
CA THR A 246 -20.32 -24.10 2.80
C THR A 246 -19.89 -23.41 4.09
N PRO A 247 -18.81 -23.84 4.76
CA PRO A 247 -18.27 -23.15 5.92
C PRO A 247 -17.60 -21.84 5.51
N VAL A 248 -17.96 -20.75 6.19
CA VAL A 248 -17.47 -19.40 5.92
C VAL A 248 -17.10 -18.65 7.21
N PHE A 249 -16.14 -17.74 7.09
CA PHE A 249 -16.00 -16.62 8.02
C PHE A 249 -16.93 -15.49 7.57
N ILE A 250 -17.51 -14.76 8.52
CA ILE A 250 -18.39 -13.61 8.24
C ILE A 250 -17.89 -12.38 9.02
N SER A 251 -17.86 -11.24 8.34
CA SER A 251 -17.47 -9.94 8.89
C SER A 251 -18.34 -8.82 8.35
N ILE A 252 -18.25 -7.64 8.97
CA ILE A 252 -18.83 -6.39 8.47
C ILE A 252 -17.74 -5.55 7.80
N ASP A 253 -18.02 -5.11 6.59
CA ASP A 253 -17.26 -4.02 5.96
C ASP A 253 -17.60 -2.71 6.66
N LYS A 254 -16.67 -2.20 7.47
CA LYS A 254 -16.91 -1.03 8.34
C LYS A 254 -17.16 0.28 7.59
N LEU A 255 -16.82 0.35 6.31
CA LEU A 255 -17.06 1.54 5.48
C LEU A 255 -18.44 1.53 4.82
N THR A 256 -19.00 0.34 4.58
CA THR A 256 -20.27 0.19 3.84
C THR A 256 -21.38 -0.47 4.67
N ASN A 257 -21.09 -0.94 5.87
CA ASN A 257 -21.97 -1.79 6.68
C ASN A 257 -22.41 -3.09 5.97
N GLU A 258 -21.77 -3.46 4.87
CA GLU A 258 -22.08 -4.68 4.14
C GLU A 258 -21.63 -5.91 4.93
N VAL A 259 -22.52 -6.89 5.08
CA VAL A 259 -22.18 -8.21 5.62
C VAL A 259 -21.46 -8.99 4.52
N VAL A 260 -20.23 -9.42 4.78
CA VAL A 260 -19.41 -10.16 3.82
C VAL A 260 -18.96 -11.51 4.37
N SER A 261 -18.78 -12.47 3.47
CA SER A 261 -18.28 -13.79 3.81
C SER A 261 -17.16 -14.25 2.89
N VAL A 262 -16.27 -15.08 3.44
CA VAL A 262 -15.22 -15.78 2.71
C VAL A 262 -15.25 -17.26 3.10
N ARG A 263 -15.11 -18.14 2.10
CA ARG A 263 -15.04 -19.60 2.34
C ARG A 263 -13.87 -19.91 3.26
N ALA A 264 -14.09 -20.74 4.28
CA ALA A 264 -13.08 -21.06 5.28
C ALA A 264 -11.80 -21.64 4.64
N GLU A 265 -11.97 -22.51 3.63
CA GLU A 265 -10.87 -23.11 2.86
C GLU A 265 -9.97 -22.11 2.12
N LYS A 266 -10.44 -20.88 1.87
CA LYS A 266 -9.66 -19.84 1.18
C LYS A 266 -8.78 -19.04 2.12
N ILE A 267 -8.94 -19.19 3.43
CA ILE A 267 -8.15 -18.50 4.44
C ILE A 267 -7.08 -19.45 4.98
N LYS A 268 -5.82 -19.06 4.81
CA LYS A 268 -4.68 -19.76 5.40
C LYS A 268 -4.35 -19.13 6.76
N ILE A 269 -4.47 -19.92 7.82
CA ILE A 269 -4.02 -19.50 9.16
C ILE A 269 -2.48 -19.56 9.19
N PRO A 270 -1.80 -18.45 9.52
CA PRO A 270 -0.34 -18.42 9.48
C PRO A 270 0.26 -19.21 10.66
N GLU A 271 1.48 -19.73 10.50
CA GLU A 271 2.22 -20.34 11.63
C GLU A 271 2.79 -19.31 12.59
N SER A 272 3.05 -18.11 12.10
CA SER A 272 3.60 -17.01 12.89
C SER A 272 2.97 -15.69 12.49
N ILE A 273 2.89 -14.78 13.45
CA ILE A 273 2.36 -13.44 13.25
C ILE A 273 3.31 -12.44 13.89
N LYS A 274 3.82 -11.49 13.08
CA LYS A 274 4.69 -10.40 13.56
C LYS A 274 5.85 -10.86 14.45
N GLY A 275 6.51 -11.96 14.07
CA GLY A 275 7.67 -12.52 14.78
C GLY A 275 7.33 -13.56 15.86
N VAL A 276 6.06 -13.74 16.20
CA VAL A 276 5.61 -14.71 17.23
C VAL A 276 5.07 -15.97 16.56
N ARG A 277 5.55 -17.15 16.97
CA ARG A 277 4.99 -18.44 16.52
C ARG A 277 3.69 -18.73 17.27
N LEU A 278 2.62 -19.04 16.53
CA LEU A 278 1.33 -19.41 17.10
C LEU A 278 1.36 -20.88 17.54
N ASP A 279 0.84 -21.16 18.73
CA ASP A 279 0.67 -22.53 19.21
C ASP A 279 -0.53 -23.22 18.54
N ASP A 280 -0.63 -24.55 18.70
CA ASP A 280 -1.69 -25.34 18.06
C ASP A 280 -3.10 -24.94 18.50
N LYS A 281 -3.28 -24.54 19.77
CA LYS A 281 -4.58 -24.09 20.29
C LYS A 281 -4.97 -22.74 19.69
N GLN A 282 -4.01 -21.83 19.56
CA GLN A 282 -4.19 -20.53 18.91
C GLN A 282 -4.54 -20.71 17.43
N ARG A 283 -3.81 -21.56 16.71
CA ARG A 283 -4.09 -21.86 15.29
C ARG A 283 -5.46 -22.50 15.10
N GLN A 284 -5.83 -23.45 15.96
CA GLN A 284 -7.15 -24.08 15.94
C GLN A 284 -8.27 -23.09 16.27
N ALA A 285 -8.08 -22.23 17.27
CA ALA A 285 -9.06 -21.21 17.60
C ALA A 285 -9.28 -20.23 16.43
N LEU A 286 -8.21 -19.82 15.75
CA LEU A 286 -8.31 -18.97 14.56
C LEU A 286 -9.00 -19.67 13.38
N SER A 287 -8.72 -20.96 13.14
CA SER A 287 -9.38 -21.73 12.07
C SER A 287 -10.88 -21.91 12.34
N GLU A 288 -11.28 -21.89 13.62
CA GLU A 288 -12.69 -21.89 14.05
C GLU A 288 -13.32 -20.49 14.07
N GLY A 289 -12.57 -19.43 13.75
CA GLY A 289 -13.05 -18.04 13.69
C GLY A 289 -13.05 -17.30 15.02
N LYS A 290 -12.45 -17.87 16.06
CA LYS A 290 -12.39 -17.30 17.41
C LYS A 290 -11.30 -16.24 17.53
N LEU A 291 -11.48 -15.37 18.51
CA LEU A 291 -10.50 -14.34 18.91
C LEU A 291 -9.38 -14.99 19.73
N VAL A 292 -8.13 -14.63 19.45
CA VAL A 292 -6.95 -15.15 20.13
C VAL A 292 -6.05 -14.01 20.59
N PHE A 293 -5.68 -13.98 21.87
CA PHE A 293 -4.71 -13.00 22.36
C PHE A 293 -3.28 -13.47 22.11
N VAL A 294 -2.44 -12.58 21.57
CA VAL A 294 -1.03 -12.84 21.28
C VAL A 294 -0.19 -11.72 21.89
N GLU A 295 0.90 -12.09 22.54
CA GLU A 295 1.85 -11.19 23.19
C GLU A 295 3.21 -11.20 22.48
N GLY A 296 4.02 -10.16 22.69
CA GLY A 296 5.41 -10.12 22.21
C GLY A 296 5.57 -9.95 20.70
N MET A 297 4.55 -9.43 20.02
CA MET A 297 4.62 -9.14 18.58
C MET A 297 5.47 -7.90 18.31
N THR A 298 6.23 -7.90 17.22
CA THR A 298 7.07 -6.76 16.82
C THR A 298 6.44 -5.99 15.67
N SER A 299 6.28 -4.67 15.85
CA SER A 299 5.78 -3.76 14.81
C SER A 299 6.85 -3.48 13.74
N LYS A 300 6.46 -2.80 12.65
CA LYS A 300 7.41 -2.36 11.61
C LYS A 300 8.50 -1.41 12.12
N ASN A 301 8.25 -0.70 13.23
CA ASN A 301 9.23 0.20 13.85
C ASN A 301 10.00 -0.45 15.02
N GLY A 302 9.96 -1.78 15.13
CA GLY A 302 10.72 -2.54 16.13
C GLY A 302 10.13 -2.52 17.54
N LYS A 303 8.95 -1.92 17.75
CA LYS A 303 8.30 -1.88 19.07
C LYS A 303 7.51 -3.15 19.31
N GLU A 304 7.64 -3.67 20.53
CA GLU A 304 6.80 -4.78 20.98
C GLU A 304 5.39 -4.32 21.30
N PHE A 305 4.42 -5.18 20.99
CA PHE A 305 3.02 -4.99 21.32
C PHE A 305 2.30 -6.33 21.49
N SER A 306 1.14 -6.25 22.13
CA SER A 306 0.23 -7.38 22.33
C SER A 306 -1.15 -6.98 21.82
N ALA A 307 -1.85 -7.92 21.19
CA ALA A 307 -3.16 -7.67 20.63
C ALA A 307 -3.96 -8.96 20.53
N SER A 308 -5.28 -8.81 20.53
CA SER A 308 -6.17 -9.89 20.13
C SER A 308 -6.23 -9.95 18.60
N ILE A 309 -6.16 -11.14 18.02
CA ILE A 309 -6.22 -11.38 16.59
C ILE A 309 -7.38 -12.31 16.23
N GLN A 310 -7.96 -12.10 15.05
CA GLN A 310 -9.08 -12.90 14.56
C GLN A 310 -9.09 -12.90 13.03
N VAL A 311 -9.64 -13.95 12.41
CA VAL A 311 -9.93 -13.93 10.98
C VAL A 311 -11.02 -12.89 10.69
N ASN A 312 -10.76 -12.05 9.70
CA ASN A 312 -11.70 -11.07 9.17
C ASN A 312 -11.96 -11.40 7.68
N ALA A 313 -13.23 -11.60 7.35
CA ALA A 313 -13.67 -12.00 6.01
C ALA A 313 -13.51 -10.87 4.97
N GLU A 314 -13.65 -9.61 5.37
CA GLU A 314 -13.43 -8.45 4.50
C GLU A 314 -11.96 -8.33 4.11
N LYS A 315 -11.05 -8.44 5.09
CA LYS A 315 -9.59 -8.41 4.86
C LYS A 315 -9.05 -9.69 4.24
N ARG A 316 -9.87 -10.74 4.18
CA ARG A 316 -9.47 -12.11 3.80
C ARG A 316 -8.21 -12.58 4.55
N GLY A 317 -8.13 -12.26 5.84
CA GLY A 317 -6.92 -12.49 6.62
C GLY A 317 -7.06 -12.16 8.10
N ILE A 318 -5.93 -12.06 8.80
CA ILE A 318 -5.91 -11.78 10.24
C ILE A 318 -6.04 -10.28 10.50
N GLU A 319 -7.06 -9.90 11.27
CA GLU A 319 -7.24 -8.56 11.83
C GLU A 319 -6.67 -8.49 13.25
N PHE A 320 -6.03 -7.37 13.58
CA PHE A 320 -5.57 -7.05 14.93
C PHE A 320 -6.58 -6.15 15.62
N ARG A 321 -6.85 -6.44 16.89
CA ARG A 321 -7.67 -5.66 17.79
C ARG A 321 -6.86 -5.35 19.04
N PHE A 322 -6.57 -4.07 19.22
CA PHE A 322 -5.87 -3.56 20.38
C PHE A 322 -6.91 -3.21 21.43
N ASP A 323 -6.86 -3.85 22.60
CA ASP A 323 -7.67 -3.44 23.74
C ASP A 323 -7.19 -2.06 24.19
N THR A 324 -7.91 -1.03 23.73
CA THR A 324 -7.64 0.36 24.08
C THR A 324 -7.97 0.66 25.55
N ASP A 325 -8.72 -0.24 26.21
CA ASP A 325 -9.16 -0.08 27.59
C ASP A 325 -8.06 -0.32 28.65
N LYS A 326 -6.95 -0.99 28.33
CA LYS A 326 -5.87 -1.21 29.31
C LYS A 326 -4.94 0.00 29.50
N LYS A 327 -4.98 1.02 28.63
CA LYS A 327 -4.09 2.19 28.71
C LYS A 327 -4.57 3.32 29.62
N LEU A 328 -5.82 3.30 30.09
CA LEU A 328 -6.37 4.31 31.02
C LEU A 328 -6.31 3.90 32.50
N GLY A 329 -5.94 2.64 32.82
CA GLY A 329 -5.96 2.10 34.19
C GLY A 329 -4.63 2.08 34.95
N GLN A 330 -3.49 2.37 34.30
CA GLN A 330 -2.16 2.23 34.94
C GLN A 330 -1.42 3.56 35.20
N THR A 331 -1.98 4.70 34.82
CA THR A 331 -1.35 6.02 35.08
C THR A 331 -1.84 6.70 36.37
N GLN A 332 -2.77 6.11 37.13
CA GLN A 332 -3.30 6.69 38.38
C GLN A 332 -2.98 5.93 39.68
N ARG A 333 -2.15 4.87 39.64
CA ARG A 333 -1.73 4.15 40.87
C ARG A 333 -0.30 4.46 41.33
N GLY A 334 0.35 5.47 40.76
CA GLY A 334 1.72 5.87 41.09
C GLY A 334 1.86 7.22 41.82
N GLN A 335 0.78 7.83 42.29
CA GLN A 335 0.83 9.03 43.14
C GLN A 335 -0.33 9.02 44.12
N ARG A 336 -0.16 8.32 45.25
CA ARG A 336 -0.77 8.67 46.54
C ARG A 336 0.14 8.22 47.65
#